data_AF-A0A514CL91-F1
#
_entry.id   AF-A0A514CL91-F1
#
_cell.length_a   1.000
_cell.length_b   1.000
_cell.length_c   1.000
_cell.angle_alpha   90.00
_cell.angle_beta   90.00
_cell.angle_gamma   90.00
#
_symmetry.space_group_name_H-M   'P 1'
#
loop_
_entity.id
_entity.type
_entity.pdbx_description
1 polymer ?
#
loop_
_entity_poly.entity_id
_entity_poly.type
_entity_poly.pdbx_seq_one_letter_code
_entity_poly.pdbx_strand_id
1 'polypeptide(L)'
;MTKPASPHENAIAERVNGILKEEWLVDLENRKDINVNKCIDRIINIYNEMRPHNGLGNITPTQVHDKGFLRHDTKRVIGKKYP
;
A
#
# COMPACT_ATOMS: atom_id res chain seq x y z
N MET A 1 -13.89 -18.16 8.53
CA MET A 1 -14.26 -17.36 7.35
C MET A 1 -14.15 -15.89 7.73
N THR A 2 -13.18 -15.18 7.16
CA THR A 2 -13.04 -13.72 7.29
C THR A 2 -14.18 -13.04 6.53
N LYS A 3 -14.73 -11.95 7.08
CA LYS A 3 -15.81 -11.18 6.42
C LYS A 3 -15.35 -10.75 5.02
N PRO A 4 -16.23 -10.77 3.99
CA PRO A 4 -15.87 -10.26 2.68
C PRO A 4 -15.51 -8.77 2.84
N ALA A 5 -14.27 -8.44 2.49
CA ALA A 5 -13.79 -7.07 2.46
C ALA A 5 -14.55 -6.30 1.38
N SER A 6 -14.74 -5.00 1.57
CA SER A 6 -15.32 -4.14 0.53
C SER A 6 -14.45 -4.19 -0.74
N PRO A 7 -15.03 -4.00 -1.94
CA PRO A 7 -14.24 -3.95 -3.18
C PRO A 7 -13.10 -2.93 -3.14
N HIS A 8 -13.27 -1.87 -2.35
CA HIS A 8 -12.27 -0.85 -2.10
C HIS A 8 -11.09 -1.37 -1.25
N GLU A 9 -11.35 -2.07 -0.15
CA GLU A 9 -10.31 -2.68 0.68
C GLU A 9 -9.53 -3.74 -0.10
N ASN A 10 -10.21 -4.51 -0.97
CA ASN A 10 -9.55 -5.48 -1.83
C ASN A 10 -8.61 -4.80 -2.83
N ALA A 11 -9.01 -3.69 -3.46
CA ALA A 11 -8.15 -2.93 -4.37
C ALA A 11 -6.91 -2.35 -3.66
N ILE A 12 -7.04 -1.90 -2.41
CA ILE A 12 -5.90 -1.48 -1.59
C ILE A 12 -4.96 -2.67 -1.32
N ALA A 13 -5.51 -3.81 -0.91
CA ALA A 13 -4.74 -5.01 -0.63
C ALA A 13 -3.99 -5.53 -1.87
N GLU A 14 -4.64 -5.53 -3.04
CA GLU A 14 -4.02 -5.90 -4.31
C GLU A 14 -2.85 -4.99 -4.69
N ARG A 15 -3.01 -3.67 -4.51
CA ARG A 15 -1.93 -2.71 -4.76
C ARG A 15 -0.75 -2.93 -3.82
N VAL A 16 -1.01 -3.14 -2.52
CA VAL A 16 0.05 -3.45 -1.55
C VAL A 16 0.74 -4.76 -1.90
N ASN A 17 -0.02 -5.80 -2.25
CA ASN A 17 0.52 -7.10 -2.64
C ASN A 17 1.38 -7.02 -3.91
N GLY A 18 0.99 -6.21 -4.89
CA GLY A 18 1.79 -5.96 -6.10
C GLY A 18 3.15 -5.35 -5.75
N ILE A 19 3.15 -4.28 -4.95
CA ILE A 19 4.38 -3.60 -4.52
C ILE A 19 5.29 -4.55 -3.72
N LEU A 20 4.74 -5.31 -2.79
CA LEU A 20 5.51 -6.30 -2.02
C LEU A 20 6.16 -7.33 -2.94
N LYS A 21 5.39 -7.90 -3.88
CA LYS A 21 5.86 -8.94 -4.80
C LYS A 21 6.91 -8.41 -5.78
N GLU A 22 6.69 -7.25 -6.36
CA GLU A 22 7.53 -6.71 -7.45
C GLU A 22 8.82 -6.05 -6.94
N GLU A 23 8.77 -5.37 -5.79
CA GLU A 23 9.92 -4.58 -5.32
C GLU A 23 10.71 -5.24 -4.18
N TRP A 24 10.12 -6.15 -3.40
CA TRP A 24 10.73 -6.60 -2.14
C TRP A 24 10.90 -8.11 -2.02
N LEU A 25 9.93 -8.89 -2.51
CA LEU A 25 9.96 -10.36 -2.38
C LEU A 25 10.92 -11.03 -3.39
N VAL A 26 11.24 -10.38 -4.51
CA VAL A 26 12.23 -10.88 -5.49
C VAL A 26 13.61 -11.11 -4.83
N ASP A 27 14.03 -10.22 -3.94
CA ASP A 27 15.30 -10.32 -3.21
C ASP A 27 15.28 -11.34 -2.06
N LEU A 28 14.09 -11.81 -1.68
CA LEU A 28 13.86 -12.79 -0.61
C LEU A 28 13.88 -14.22 -1.14
N GLU A 29 13.46 -14.44 -2.40
CA GLU A 29 13.34 -15.76 -3.02
C GLU A 29 14.68 -16.54 -3.04
N ASN A 30 15.81 -15.83 -3.11
CA ASN A 30 17.14 -16.43 -3.16
C ASN A 30 17.80 -16.67 -1.79
N ARG A 31 17.12 -16.39 -0.67
CA ARG A 31 17.74 -16.44 0.67
C ARG A 31 17.23 -17.64 1.48
N LYS A 32 18.12 -18.59 1.73
CA LYS A 32 17.79 -19.87 2.39
C LYS A 32 17.52 -19.77 3.90
N ASP A 33 17.96 -18.70 4.57
CA ASP A 33 17.86 -18.54 6.04
C ASP A 33 17.19 -17.23 6.48
N ILE A 34 16.20 -16.74 5.73
CA ILE A 34 15.45 -15.56 6.14
C ILE A 34 14.20 -15.91 6.93
N ASN A 35 14.02 -15.21 8.07
CA ASN A 35 12.72 -15.12 8.72
C ASN A 35 11.79 -14.20 7.91
N VAL A 36 10.98 -14.81 7.05
CA VAL A 36 10.10 -14.11 6.10
C VAL A 36 9.13 -13.15 6.80
N ASN A 37 8.57 -13.55 7.94
CA ASN A 37 7.65 -12.70 8.70
C ASN A 37 8.33 -11.40 9.14
N LYS A 38 9.55 -11.49 9.71
CA LYS A 38 10.32 -10.31 10.13
C LYS A 38 10.66 -9.39 8.97
N CYS A 39 10.92 -9.95 7.79
CA CYS A 39 11.15 -9.17 6.57
C CYS A 39 9.88 -8.46 6.11
N ILE A 40 8.74 -9.17 6.05
CA ILE A 40 7.45 -8.59 5.70
C ILE A 40 7.08 -7.46 6.66
N ASP A 41 7.22 -7.67 7.98
CA ASP A 41 6.94 -6.64 8.99
C ASP A 41 7.80 -5.39 8.76
N ARG A 42 9.08 -5.57 8.44
CA ARG A 42 9.99 -4.46 8.12
C ARG A 42 9.56 -3.73 6.85
N ILE A 43 9.15 -4.45 5.82
CA ILE A 43 8.71 -3.84 4.55
C ILE A 43 7.43 -3.03 4.77
N ILE A 44 6.46 -3.58 5.51
CA ILE A 44 5.22 -2.88 5.88
C ILE A 44 5.54 -1.61 6.65
N ASN A 45 6.46 -1.67 7.61
CA ASN A 45 6.89 -0.50 8.38
C ASN A 45 7.54 0.57 7.48
N ILE A 46 8.45 0.18 6.57
CA ILE A 46 9.06 1.12 5.62
C ILE A 46 7.99 1.77 4.74
N TYR A 47 7.03 0.99 4.23
CA TYR A 47 5.97 1.49 3.37
C TYR A 47 5.09 2.54 4.06
N ASN A 48 4.69 2.28 5.31
CA ASN A 48 3.75 3.11 6.07
C ASN A 48 4.43 4.32 6.73
N GLU A 49 5.63 4.15 7.27
CA GLU A 49 6.28 5.15 8.13
C GLU A 49 7.37 5.93 7.42
N MET A 50 8.05 5.35 6.43
CA MET A 50 9.30 5.92 5.89
C MET A 50 9.20 6.35 4.43
N ARG A 51 8.51 5.59 3.58
CA ARG A 51 8.43 5.86 2.13
C ARG A 51 7.41 6.97 1.86
N PRO A 52 7.82 8.14 1.36
CA PRO A 52 6.88 9.13 0.86
C PRO A 52 6.31 8.65 -0.48
N HIS A 53 5.00 8.81 -0.69
CA HIS A 53 4.35 8.37 -1.92
C HIS A 53 3.97 9.57 -2.78
N ASN A 54 4.35 9.54 -4.06
CA ASN A 54 4.01 10.59 -5.01
C ASN A 54 2.48 10.84 -5.09
N GLY A 55 1.69 9.76 -5.07
CA GLY A 55 0.23 9.83 -5.09
C GLY A 55 -0.41 10.40 -3.81
N LEU A 56 0.37 10.56 -2.73
CA LEU A 56 -0.04 11.21 -1.49
C LEU A 56 0.51 12.64 -1.36
N GLY A 57 1.21 13.16 -2.38
CA GLY A 57 1.88 14.46 -2.29
C GLY A 57 3.23 14.40 -1.57
N ASN A 58 3.96 13.29 -1.74
CA ASN A 58 5.28 13.05 -1.13
C ASN A 58 5.26 13.05 0.41
N ILE A 59 4.20 12.49 0.99
CA ILE A 59 4.10 12.18 2.41
C ILE A 59 3.81 10.69 2.61
N THR A 60 4.03 10.19 3.82
CA THR A 60 3.88 8.77 4.15
C THR A 60 2.41 8.41 4.44
N PRO A 61 2.00 7.14 4.28
CA PRO A 61 0.63 6.72 4.57
C PRO A 61 0.21 7.04 6.01
N THR A 62 1.11 6.81 6.98
CA THR A 62 0.84 7.14 8.39
C THR A 62 0.63 8.64 8.60
N GLN A 63 1.44 9.49 7.96
CA GLN A 63 1.24 10.95 8.03
C GLN A 63 -0.12 11.39 7.47
N VAL A 64 -0.64 10.70 6.46
CA VAL A 64 -1.97 10.98 5.91
C VAL A 64 -3.08 10.52 6.86
N HIS A 65 -2.92 9.35 7.48
CA HIS A 65 -3.87 8.84 8.47
C HIS A 65 -3.92 9.71 9.74
N ASP A 66 -2.76 10.08 10.29
CA ASP A 66 -2.62 10.86 11.52
C ASP A 66 -3.11 12.29 11.39
N LYS A 67 -3.02 12.89 10.20
CA LYS A 67 -3.56 14.23 9.91
C LYS A 67 -5.08 14.28 9.86
N GLY A 68 -5.76 13.14 10.07
CA GLY A 68 -7.20 13.03 9.96
C GLY A 68 -7.60 13.10 8.50
N PHE A 69 -7.89 11.96 7.89
CA PHE A 69 -8.49 11.92 6.57
C PHE A 69 -9.86 12.61 6.64
N LEU A 70 -9.93 13.88 6.24
CA LEU A 70 -11.20 14.53 5.92
C LEU A 70 -11.73 13.85 4.65
N ARG A 71 -12.44 12.74 4.85
CA ARG A 71 -13.38 12.23 3.85
C ARG A 71 -14.30 13.42 3.56
N HIS A 72 -14.21 14.04 2.38
CA HIS A 72 -15.32 14.68 1.65
C HIS A 72 -14.92 15.54 0.43
N ASP A 73 -13.67 15.57 -0.04
CA ASP A 73 -13.34 16.37 -1.26
C ASP A 73 -12.61 15.64 -2.40
N THR A 74 -12.59 14.31 -2.42
CA THR A 74 -12.29 13.60 -3.68
C THR A 74 -13.54 13.58 -4.56
N LYS A 75 -13.68 14.60 -5.42
CA LYS A 75 -14.57 14.49 -6.58
C LYS A 75 -14.17 13.22 -7.34
N ARG A 76 -15.06 12.23 -7.36
CA ARG A 76 -14.99 11.10 -8.29
C ARG A 76 -14.82 11.71 -9.70
N VAL A 77 -13.63 11.61 -10.27
CA VAL A 77 -13.44 11.83 -11.70
C VAL A 77 -14.09 10.65 -12.42
N ILE A 78 -15.42 10.75 -12.59
CA ILE A 78 -16.17 9.94 -13.54
C ILE A 78 -15.46 10.07 -14.88
N GLY A 79 -15.07 8.92 -15.43
CA GLY A 79 -14.05 8.78 -16.45
C GLY A 79 -14.19 9.77 -17.61
N LYS A 80 -13.18 10.61 -17.79
CA LYS A 80 -12.91 11.18 -19.11
C LYS A 80 -12.17 10.12 -19.91
N LYS A 81 -12.91 9.47 -20.81
CA LYS A 81 -12.35 8.78 -21.97
C LYS A 81 -11.50 9.83 -22.72
N TYR A 82 -10.18 9.63 -22.76
CA TYR A 82 -9.34 10.38 -23.68
C TYR A 82 -9.61 9.85 -25.10
N PRO A 83 -9.56 10.73 -26.12
CA PRO A 83 -9.92 10.39 -27.51
C PRO A 83 -9.08 9.26 -28.09
#